data_AF-A0A3N5G805-F1
#
_entry.id   AF-A0A3N5G805-F1
#
_cell.length_a   1.000
_cell.length_b   1.000
_cell.length_c   1.000
_cell.angle_alpha   90.00
_cell.angle_beta   90.00
_cell.angle_gamma   90.00
#
_symmetry.space_group_name_H-M   'P 1'
#
loop_
_entity.id
_entity.type
_entity.pdbx_description
1 polymer ?
#
loop_
_entity_poly.entity_id
_entity_poly.type
_entity_poly.pdbx_seq_one_letter_code
_entity_poly.pdbx_strand_id
1 'polypeptide(L)'
;MSVFAELKRRNVFRVAALYLVAAWILLQVGDLLFGLLGLPAWSNKLLFAGLVLGFVPALIFSWVYELTPEGLKREHEIERNASITAETARKLDLIVVGLLVVAIVVVAVERFIPRTAPIPAATDAASGASSAEAPAQAAAKSIAVLPFVNMSSDAGNEYFSDGLSEELLNLLAKLPELRVIGRTSSFQFKGRNEDLRVIGEKLNVAHILEGSVRKSGEKVRITAQLIKAADGSHLWSETYDRTLDDIFVVQDDIAGEVVKALKLTLLGTALTTRSKPQDSEAYNLALQGRFFVERRGQKDLERAVEYFRQARERDPSYAPAWAGLSEAYA
;
A
#
# COMPACT_ATOMS: atom_id res chain seq x y z
N MET A 1 29.82 44.42 -2.46
CA MET A 1 28.67 44.32 -1.55
C MET A 1 27.93 43.03 -1.91
N SER A 2 27.51 42.21 -0.95
CA SER A 2 27.03 40.85 -1.28
C SER A 2 25.62 40.91 -1.88
N VAL A 3 25.37 40.09 -2.91
CA VAL A 3 24.05 39.93 -3.56
C VAL A 3 22.96 39.59 -2.54
N PHE A 4 23.33 38.89 -1.47
CA PHE A 4 22.47 38.59 -0.33
C PHE A 4 22.01 39.84 0.47
N ALA A 5 22.89 40.83 0.64
CA ALA A 5 22.53 42.10 1.29
C ALA A 5 21.61 42.94 0.39
N GLU A 6 21.82 42.91 -0.92
CA GLU A 6 20.95 43.55 -1.92
C GLU A 6 19.54 42.94 -1.94
N LEU A 7 19.44 41.61 -1.90
CA LEU A 7 18.15 40.88 -1.87
C LEU A 7 17.37 41.12 -0.57
N LYS A 8 18.07 41.23 0.56
CA LYS A 8 17.46 41.53 1.86
C LYS A 8 16.98 42.98 1.95
N ARG A 9 17.69 43.91 1.30
CA ARG A 9 17.32 45.33 1.23
C ARG A 9 16.06 45.57 0.40
N ARG A 10 15.81 44.79 -0.66
CA ARG A 10 14.73 45.01 -1.63
C ARG A 10 13.42 44.25 -1.34
N ASN A 11 13.18 43.80 -0.11
CA ASN A 11 11.98 43.04 0.28
C ASN A 11 11.68 41.76 -0.53
N VAL A 12 12.59 41.28 -1.38
CA VAL A 12 12.38 40.14 -2.29
C VAL A 12 12.04 38.87 -1.52
N PHE A 13 12.65 38.66 -0.34
CA PHE A 13 12.35 37.53 0.53
C PHE A 13 10.91 37.54 1.07
N ARG A 14 10.34 38.72 1.34
CA ARG A 14 8.94 38.84 1.80
C ARG A 14 7.97 38.49 0.69
N VAL A 15 8.22 38.99 -0.51
CA VAL A 15 7.38 38.67 -1.69
C VAL A 15 7.51 37.20 -2.06
N ALA A 16 8.71 36.62 -1.98
CA ALA A 16 8.91 35.18 -2.15
C ALA A 16 8.09 34.36 -1.14
N ALA A 17 8.12 34.74 0.14
CA ALA A 17 7.35 34.06 1.19
C ALA A 17 5.83 34.19 0.97
N LEU A 18 5.34 35.40 0.66
CA LEU A 18 3.93 35.64 0.34
C LEU A 18 3.48 34.85 -0.89
N TYR A 19 4.31 34.78 -1.92
CA TYR A 19 4.03 34.00 -3.12
C TYR A 19 3.93 32.52 -2.80
N LEU A 20 4.84 31.98 -1.99
CA LEU A 20 4.81 30.57 -1.60
C LEU A 20 3.56 30.23 -0.76
N VAL A 21 3.17 31.10 0.18
CA VAL A 21 1.94 30.92 0.97
C VAL A 21 0.71 30.99 0.08
N ALA A 22 0.62 31.99 -0.82
CA ALA A 22 -0.49 32.12 -1.76
C ALA A 22 -0.55 30.94 -2.74
N ALA A 23 0.58 30.49 -3.26
CA ALA A 23 0.69 29.32 -4.13
C ALA A 23 0.22 28.05 -3.41
N TRP A 24 0.60 27.88 -2.14
CA TRP A 24 0.15 26.76 -1.32
C TRP A 24 -1.38 26.77 -1.12
N ILE A 25 -1.96 27.92 -0.78
CA ILE A 25 -3.41 28.08 -0.66
C ILE A 25 -4.11 27.79 -1.99
N LEU A 26 -3.60 28.32 -3.10
CA LEU A 26 -4.17 28.10 -4.42
C LEU A 26 -4.14 26.63 -4.83
N LEU A 27 -3.08 25.89 -4.49
CA LEU A 27 -3.01 24.45 -4.74
C LEU A 27 -4.05 23.69 -3.92
N GLN A 28 -4.24 24.04 -2.65
CA GLN A 28 -5.21 23.37 -1.77
C GLN A 28 -6.66 23.67 -2.18
N VAL A 29 -6.97 24.93 -2.48
CA VAL A 29 -8.30 25.33 -2.99
C VAL A 29 -8.53 24.75 -4.39
N GLY A 30 -7.49 24.71 -5.23
CA GLY A 30 -7.53 24.15 -6.57
C GLY A 30 -7.93 22.68 -6.57
N ASP A 31 -7.31 21.86 -5.72
CA ASP A 31 -7.62 20.42 -5.62
C ASP A 31 -9.11 20.18 -5.26
N LEU A 32 -9.63 20.97 -4.30
CA LEU A 32 -11.02 20.90 -3.88
C LEU A 32 -12.00 21.36 -4.98
N LEU A 33 -11.73 22.50 -5.62
CA LEU A 33 -12.58 23.05 -6.68
C LEU A 33 -12.57 22.19 -7.94
N PHE A 34 -11.39 21.69 -8.33
CA PHE A 34 -11.24 20.87 -9.53
C PHE A 34 -11.92 19.52 -9.35
N GLY A 35 -11.84 18.92 -8.15
CA GLY A 35 -12.62 17.74 -7.80
C GLY A 35 -14.13 18.00 -7.88
N LEU A 36 -14.61 19.13 -7.37
CA LEU A 36 -16.03 19.50 -7.41
C LEU A 36 -16.55 19.73 -8.84
N LEU A 37 -15.73 20.33 -9.70
CA LEU A 37 -16.06 20.61 -11.10
C LEU A 37 -15.83 19.39 -12.03
N GLY A 38 -15.34 18.26 -11.51
CA GLY A 38 -15.04 17.06 -12.28
C GLY A 38 -13.90 17.26 -13.29
N LEU A 39 -12.98 18.18 -13.01
CA LEU A 39 -11.85 18.44 -13.90
C LEU A 39 -10.83 17.29 -13.87
N PRO A 40 -10.16 16.98 -15.00
CA PRO A 40 -9.17 15.92 -15.05
C PRO A 40 -7.97 16.15 -14.12
N ALA A 41 -7.32 15.07 -13.68
CA ALA A 41 -6.15 15.14 -12.78
C ALA A 41 -4.94 15.92 -13.35
N TRP A 42 -4.86 16.14 -14.67
CA TRP A 42 -3.83 16.99 -15.26
C TRP A 42 -4.00 18.47 -14.93
N SER A 43 -5.20 18.91 -14.52
CA SER A 43 -5.48 20.32 -14.17
C SER A 43 -4.69 20.78 -12.95
N ASN A 44 -4.52 19.92 -11.94
CA ASN A 44 -3.63 20.18 -10.79
C ASN A 44 -2.17 20.38 -11.23
N LYS A 45 -1.70 19.60 -12.21
CA LYS A 45 -0.33 19.71 -12.74
C LYS A 45 -0.13 21.02 -13.50
N LEU A 46 -1.13 21.48 -14.26
CA LEU A 46 -1.06 22.80 -14.93
C LEU A 46 -1.08 23.95 -13.94
N LEU A 47 -1.90 23.87 -12.88
CA LEU A 47 -1.93 24.89 -11.83
C LEU A 47 -0.56 25.01 -11.14
N PHE A 48 0.04 23.87 -10.78
CA PHE A 48 1.39 23.85 -10.21
C PHE A 48 2.43 24.42 -11.18
N ALA A 49 2.43 23.98 -12.45
CA ALA A 49 3.35 24.48 -13.46
C ALA A 49 3.22 26.00 -13.66
N GLY A 50 1.99 26.53 -13.67
CA GLY A 50 1.73 27.96 -13.76
C GLY A 50 2.27 28.76 -12.57
N LEU A 51 2.14 28.23 -11.35
CA LEU A 51 2.69 28.85 -10.14
C LEU A 51 4.22 28.84 -10.12
N VAL A 52 4.85 27.74 -10.55
CA VAL A 52 6.32 27.67 -10.66
C VAL A 52 6.83 28.65 -11.72
N LEU A 53 6.16 28.72 -12.87
CA LEU A 53 6.55 29.61 -13.97
C LEU A 53 6.31 31.08 -13.62
N GLY A 54 5.26 31.38 -12.84
CA GLY A 54 4.94 32.72 -12.35
C GLY A 54 5.84 33.20 -11.21
N PHE A 55 6.55 32.30 -10.51
CA PHE A 55 7.44 32.66 -9.41
C PHE A 55 8.61 33.53 -9.86
N VAL A 56 9.27 33.19 -10.97
CA VAL A 56 10.43 33.94 -11.48
C VAL A 56 10.05 35.36 -11.90
N PRO A 57 8.99 35.60 -12.69
CA PRO A 57 8.48 36.94 -12.95
C PRO A 57 8.05 37.69 -11.69
N ALA A 58 7.43 37.02 -10.71
CA ALA A 58 7.02 37.67 -9.46
C ALA A 58 8.22 38.18 -8.65
N LEU A 59 9.32 37.42 -8.62
CA LEU A 59 10.57 37.87 -8.00
C LEU A 59 11.18 39.05 -8.77
N ILE A 60 11.21 39.01 -10.10
CA ILE A 60 11.73 40.11 -10.93
C ILE A 60 10.87 41.37 -10.73
N PHE A 61 9.55 41.23 -10.71
CA PHE A 61 8.63 42.34 -10.48
C PHE A 61 8.84 42.96 -9.09
N SER A 62 9.02 42.12 -8.05
CA SER A 62 9.34 42.59 -6.70
C SER A 62 10.70 43.29 -6.59
N TRP A 63 11.62 42.98 -7.51
CA TRP A 63 12.94 43.58 -7.55
C TRP A 63 12.95 44.94 -8.27
N VAL A 64 11.98 45.19 -9.15
CA VAL A 64 11.84 46.41 -9.97
C VAL A 64 10.80 47.39 -9.40
N TYR A 65 9.80 46.91 -8.67
CA TYR A 65 8.70 47.71 -8.13
C TYR A 65 8.53 47.49 -6.64
N GLU A 66 8.56 48.58 -5.85
CA GLU A 66 8.13 48.56 -4.45
C GLU A 66 6.62 48.84 -4.37
N LEU A 67 5.86 47.93 -3.77
CA LEU A 67 4.45 48.18 -3.43
C LEU A 67 4.41 49.23 -2.31
N THR A 68 4.16 50.49 -2.66
CA THR A 68 3.84 51.56 -1.72
C THR A 68 2.33 51.83 -1.72
N PRO A 69 1.74 52.28 -0.60
CA PRO A 69 0.29 52.48 -0.47
C PRO A 69 -0.31 53.55 -1.41
N GLU A 70 0.51 54.24 -2.21
CA GLU A 70 0.08 55.24 -3.20
C GLU A 70 0.03 54.72 -4.65
N GLY A 71 0.32 53.43 -4.88
CA GLY A 71 0.27 52.78 -6.20
C GLY A 71 1.64 52.38 -6.79
N LEU A 72 1.62 51.76 -7.98
CA LEU A 72 2.81 51.26 -8.69
C LEU A 72 3.70 52.43 -9.16
N LYS A 73 4.77 52.75 -8.43
CA LYS A 73 5.81 53.71 -8.87
C LYS A 73 7.11 53.00 -9.21
N ARG A 74 7.69 53.36 -10.35
CA ARG A 74 8.98 52.87 -10.86
C ARG A 74 10.08 53.79 -10.31
N GLU A 75 11.14 53.22 -9.77
CA GLU A 75 12.18 53.89 -8.97
C GLU A 75 13.05 54.85 -9.82
N HIS A 76 12.61 56.10 -10.02
CA HIS A 76 13.53 57.22 -10.22
C HIS A 76 12.97 58.53 -9.65
N GLU A 77 13.86 59.23 -8.95
CA GLU A 77 13.78 60.53 -8.31
C GLU A 77 13.23 60.67 -6.87
N ILE A 78 14.21 60.76 -5.95
CA ILE A 78 14.44 61.87 -5.00
C ILE A 78 13.88 61.78 -3.56
N GLU A 79 14.85 61.95 -2.65
CA GLU A 79 14.87 62.54 -1.29
C GLU A 79 14.60 61.72 0.00
N ARG A 80 15.70 61.68 0.77
CA ARG A 80 15.78 61.53 2.23
C ARG A 80 14.72 62.37 2.95
N ASN A 81 14.20 61.79 4.03
CA ASN A 81 13.45 62.42 5.14
C ASN A 81 11.92 62.52 5.01
N ALA A 82 11.24 61.39 5.16
CA ALA A 82 10.08 61.28 6.04
C ALA A 82 9.91 59.82 6.47
N SER A 83 10.32 59.51 7.69
CA SER A 83 10.18 58.19 8.28
C SER A 83 8.72 57.87 8.60
N ILE A 84 7.99 57.34 7.61
CA ILE A 84 6.78 56.53 7.81
C ILE A 84 7.11 55.08 7.44
N THR A 85 8.16 54.51 8.03
CA THR A 85 8.70 53.20 7.59
C THR A 85 8.84 52.15 8.70
N ALA A 86 8.33 52.42 9.91
CA ALA A 86 8.38 51.45 11.02
C ALA A 86 7.03 50.77 11.34
N GLU A 87 5.89 51.47 11.25
CA GLU A 87 4.59 50.89 11.64
C GLU A 87 3.98 49.96 10.59
N THR A 88 4.07 50.34 9.31
CA THR A 88 3.43 49.57 8.22
C THR A 88 4.16 48.24 7.97
N ALA A 89 5.50 48.23 8.09
CA ALA A 89 6.30 47.01 8.00
C ALA A 89 5.97 46.01 9.13
N ARG A 90 5.71 46.50 10.34
CA ARG A 90 5.27 45.66 11.48
C ARG A 90 3.87 45.09 11.29
N LYS A 91 2.92 45.87 10.76
CA LYS A 91 1.55 45.40 10.50
C LYS A 91 1.51 44.29 9.44
N LEU A 92 2.35 44.40 8.42
CA LEU A 92 2.43 43.40 7.35
C LEU A 92 3.15 42.13 7.81
N ASP A 93 4.22 42.24 8.60
CA ASP A 93 4.88 41.08 9.24
C ASP A 93 3.91 40.35 10.20
N LEU A 94 3.03 41.06 10.92
CA LEU A 94 1.98 40.46 11.76
C LEU A 94 0.92 39.70 10.95
N ILE A 95 0.54 40.20 9.76
CA ILE A 95 -0.39 39.50 8.87
C ILE A 95 0.24 38.22 8.33
N VAL A 96 1.52 38.26 7.95
CA VAL A 96 2.27 37.08 7.48
C VAL A 96 2.40 36.03 8.59
N VAL A 97 2.77 36.45 9.81
CA VAL A 97 2.83 35.54 10.97
C VAL A 97 1.45 34.99 11.30
N GLY A 98 0.39 35.81 11.24
CA GLY A 98 -0.98 35.38 11.43
C GLY A 98 -1.40 34.30 10.44
N LEU A 99 -1.13 34.50 9.15
CA LEU A 99 -1.43 33.51 8.10
C LEU A 99 -0.64 32.21 8.27
N LEU A 100 0.64 32.29 8.65
CA LEU A 100 1.46 31.11 8.93
C LEU A 100 0.95 30.33 10.15
N VAL A 101 0.52 31.02 11.21
CA VAL A 101 -0.07 30.38 12.39
C VAL A 101 -1.39 29.71 12.02
N VAL A 102 -2.25 30.36 11.23
CA VAL A 102 -3.50 29.75 10.75
C VAL A 102 -3.22 28.51 9.91
N ALA A 103 -2.25 28.55 9.00
CA ALA A 103 -1.84 27.40 8.20
C ALA A 103 -1.34 26.23 9.07
N ILE A 104 -0.50 26.52 10.08
CA ILE A 104 0.00 25.52 11.03
C ILE A 104 -1.15 24.93 11.85
N VAL A 105 -2.11 25.76 12.29
CA VAL A 105 -3.28 25.31 13.05
C VAL A 105 -4.18 24.42 12.19
N VAL A 106 -4.44 24.78 10.94
CA VAL A 106 -5.23 23.94 10.01
C VAL A 106 -4.57 22.58 9.81
N VAL A 107 -3.26 22.55 9.56
CA VAL A 107 -2.49 21.30 9.40
C VAL A 107 -2.47 20.48 10.70
N ALA A 108 -2.35 21.13 11.85
CA ALA A 108 -2.39 20.47 13.16
C ALA A 108 -3.79 19.88 13.44
N VAL A 109 -4.86 20.60 13.10
CA VAL A 109 -6.25 20.16 13.22
C VAL A 109 -6.51 18.95 12.32
N GLU A 110 -6.07 18.99 11.06
CA GLU A 110 -6.23 17.85 10.14
C GLU A 110 -5.45 16.60 10.56
N ARG A 111 -4.29 16.79 11.22
CA ARG A 111 -3.38 15.69 11.58
C ARG A 111 -3.61 15.11 12.97
N PHE A 112 -4.13 15.90 13.92
CA PHE A 112 -4.29 15.49 15.31
C PHE A 112 -5.74 15.39 15.79
N ILE A 113 -6.73 15.84 15.01
CA ILE A 113 -8.12 15.46 15.27
C ILE A 113 -8.38 14.15 14.54
N PRO A 114 -8.43 12.99 15.23
CA PRO A 114 -8.91 11.77 14.60
C PRO A 114 -10.32 12.07 14.10
N ARG A 115 -10.53 11.95 12.78
CA ARG A 115 -11.88 11.92 12.21
C ARG A 115 -12.57 10.74 12.86
N THR A 116 -13.31 10.99 13.93
CA THR A 116 -14.29 10.04 14.45
C THR A 116 -15.17 9.72 13.27
N ALA A 117 -15.02 8.50 12.73
CA ALA A 117 -15.96 7.96 11.78
C ALA A 117 -17.35 8.22 12.34
N PRO A 118 -18.31 8.74 11.55
CA PRO A 118 -19.68 8.83 11.99
C PRO A 118 -20.07 7.44 12.49
N ILE A 119 -20.36 7.32 13.78
CA ILE A 119 -20.96 6.11 14.33
C ILE A 119 -22.26 5.97 13.54
N PRO A 120 -22.47 4.89 12.75
CA PRO A 120 -23.74 4.71 12.09
C PRO A 120 -24.77 4.62 13.21
N ALA A 121 -25.63 5.63 13.28
CA ALA A 121 -26.77 5.62 14.15
C ALA A 121 -27.53 4.33 13.84
N ALA A 122 -27.63 3.47 14.86
CA ALA A 122 -28.47 2.29 14.84
C ALA A 122 -29.87 2.72 14.39
N THR A 123 -30.18 2.42 13.14
CA THR A 123 -31.53 2.54 12.60
C THR A 123 -32.12 1.15 12.70
N ASP A 124 -32.60 0.81 13.88
CA ASP A 124 -33.58 -0.26 14.03
C ASP A 124 -34.88 0.22 13.41
N ALA A 125 -35.27 -0.37 12.27
CA ALA A 125 -36.64 -0.78 11.98
C ALA A 125 -36.74 -1.39 10.57
N ALA A 126 -36.65 -2.71 10.54
CA ALA A 126 -37.43 -3.65 9.73
C ALA A 126 -38.24 -3.10 8.54
N SER A 127 -37.83 -3.52 7.33
CA SER A 127 -38.69 -4.29 6.41
C SER A 127 -37.93 -4.71 5.16
N GLY A 128 -37.97 -6.00 4.84
CA GLY A 128 -37.52 -6.54 3.57
C GLY A 128 -36.62 -7.75 3.72
N ALA A 129 -37.20 -8.88 4.13
CA ALA A 129 -36.60 -10.18 3.92
C ALA A 129 -36.38 -10.38 2.40
N SER A 130 -35.12 -10.32 1.97
CA SER A 130 -34.67 -10.96 0.74
C SER A 130 -33.19 -11.30 0.87
N SER A 131 -32.92 -12.56 1.19
CA SER A 131 -31.85 -13.36 0.58
C SER A 131 -30.47 -12.70 0.49
N ALA A 132 -29.86 -12.33 1.62
CA ALA A 132 -28.48 -11.82 1.67
C ALA A 132 -27.56 -12.78 2.45
N GLU A 133 -27.59 -14.07 2.12
CA GLU A 133 -26.62 -15.04 2.64
C GLU A 133 -25.43 -15.26 1.68
N ALA A 134 -25.42 -14.55 0.53
CA ALA A 134 -24.37 -14.61 -0.50
C ALA A 134 -23.23 -13.55 -0.43
N PRO A 135 -23.33 -12.36 0.21
CA PRO A 135 -22.23 -11.38 0.19
C PRO A 135 -21.03 -11.75 1.08
N ALA A 136 -21.28 -12.39 2.22
CA ALA A 136 -20.24 -12.68 3.22
C ALA A 136 -19.28 -13.80 2.76
N GLN A 137 -19.79 -14.76 1.99
CA GLN A 137 -19.00 -15.90 1.51
C GLN A 137 -18.09 -15.53 0.32
N ALA A 138 -18.56 -14.63 -0.57
CA ALA A 138 -17.76 -14.08 -1.65
C ALA A 138 -16.64 -13.13 -1.17
N ALA A 139 -16.84 -12.47 -0.02
CA ALA A 139 -15.77 -11.73 0.65
C ALA A 139 -14.71 -12.69 1.22
N ALA A 140 -15.12 -13.81 1.82
CA ALA A 140 -14.21 -14.79 2.41
C ALA A 140 -13.23 -15.43 1.39
N LYS A 141 -13.70 -15.75 0.17
CA LYS A 141 -12.86 -16.28 -0.92
C LYS A 141 -12.48 -15.18 -1.91
N SER A 142 -11.75 -14.17 -1.44
CA SER A 142 -11.28 -13.08 -2.30
C SER A 142 -9.83 -12.70 -2.08
N ILE A 143 -9.18 -12.23 -3.16
CA ILE A 143 -7.75 -11.90 -3.18
C ILE A 143 -7.46 -10.66 -4.02
N ALA A 144 -6.52 -9.84 -3.57
CA ALA A 144 -5.82 -8.85 -4.39
C ALA A 144 -4.35 -9.25 -4.58
N VAL A 145 -3.81 -9.08 -5.78
CA VAL A 145 -2.37 -9.26 -6.06
C VAL A 145 -1.73 -7.89 -6.17
N LEU A 146 -0.90 -7.53 -5.20
CA LEU A 146 -0.16 -6.28 -5.22
C LEU A 146 1.07 -6.40 -6.14
N PRO A 147 1.55 -5.28 -6.72
CA PRO A 147 2.77 -5.27 -7.50
C PRO A 147 3.95 -5.76 -6.67
N PHE A 148 4.64 -6.79 -7.16
CA PHE A 148 5.85 -7.30 -6.54
C PHE A 148 6.92 -6.22 -6.55
N VAL A 149 7.61 -6.09 -5.42
CA VAL A 149 8.63 -5.07 -5.24
C VAL A 149 9.93 -5.51 -5.91
N ASN A 150 10.44 -4.72 -6.85
CA ASN A 150 11.80 -4.90 -7.35
C ASN A 150 12.82 -4.49 -6.28
N MET A 151 13.51 -5.47 -5.69
CA MET A 151 14.60 -5.30 -4.71
C MET A 151 15.99 -5.50 -5.34
N SER A 152 16.08 -5.44 -6.67
CA SER A 152 17.34 -5.48 -7.42
C SER A 152 17.97 -4.09 -7.48
N SER A 153 19.28 -4.01 -7.72
CA SER A 153 19.98 -2.73 -7.90
C SER A 153 19.62 -2.00 -9.19
N ASP A 154 19.10 -2.72 -10.18
CA ASP A 154 18.72 -2.19 -11.48
C ASP A 154 17.19 -2.04 -11.58
N ALA A 155 16.76 -0.77 -11.63
CA ALA A 155 15.36 -0.36 -11.80
C ALA A 155 14.78 -0.84 -13.14
N GLY A 156 15.63 -1.09 -14.14
CA GLY A 156 15.25 -1.64 -15.43
C GLY A 156 14.62 -3.03 -15.36
N ASN A 157 14.68 -3.74 -14.22
CA ASN A 157 14.01 -5.04 -14.04
C ASN A 157 12.58 -4.93 -13.48
N GLU A 158 12.04 -3.72 -13.31
CA GLU A 158 10.69 -3.52 -12.78
C GLU A 158 9.60 -4.14 -13.69
N TYR A 159 9.84 -4.22 -15.00
CA TYR A 159 8.93 -4.91 -15.92
C TYR A 159 8.75 -6.38 -15.56
N PHE A 160 9.78 -7.04 -15.01
CA PHE A 160 9.72 -8.46 -14.65
C PHE A 160 8.89 -8.67 -13.38
N SER A 161 9.07 -7.83 -12.36
CA SER A 161 8.24 -7.90 -11.14
C SER A 161 6.77 -7.54 -11.44
N ASP A 162 6.54 -6.57 -12.32
CA ASP A 162 5.19 -6.23 -12.76
C ASP A 162 4.56 -7.35 -13.59
N GLY A 163 5.32 -7.91 -14.54
CA GLY A 163 4.91 -9.04 -15.38
C GLY A 163 4.53 -10.27 -14.55
N LEU A 164 5.34 -10.61 -13.55
CA LEU A 164 5.04 -11.70 -12.61
C LEU A 164 3.75 -11.45 -11.83
N SER A 165 3.53 -10.20 -11.38
CA SER A 165 2.32 -9.83 -10.65
C SER A 165 1.07 -9.93 -11.54
N GLU A 166 1.20 -9.54 -12.80
CA GLU A 166 0.12 -9.68 -13.80
C GLU A 166 -0.19 -11.14 -14.11
N GLU A 167 0.83 -11.98 -14.29
CA GLU A 167 0.62 -13.40 -14.57
C GLU A 167 -0.06 -14.11 -13.39
N LEU A 168 0.37 -13.83 -12.16
CA LEU A 168 -0.30 -14.32 -10.95
C LEU A 168 -1.77 -13.90 -10.90
N LEU A 169 -2.07 -12.63 -11.20
CA LEU A 169 -3.44 -12.13 -11.24
C LEU A 169 -4.27 -12.87 -12.30
N ASN A 170 -3.72 -13.04 -13.50
CA ASN A 170 -4.38 -13.71 -14.62
C ASN A 170 -4.66 -15.19 -14.31
N LEU A 171 -3.71 -15.91 -13.73
CA LEU A 171 -3.87 -17.32 -13.36
C LEU A 171 -4.87 -17.49 -12.21
N LEU A 172 -4.82 -16.63 -11.19
CA LEU A 172 -5.79 -16.67 -10.10
C LEU A 172 -7.20 -16.33 -10.58
N ALA A 173 -7.36 -15.41 -11.53
CA ALA A 173 -8.66 -15.03 -12.09
C ALA A 173 -9.34 -16.17 -12.86
N LYS A 174 -8.58 -17.20 -13.29
CA LYS A 174 -9.13 -18.41 -13.91
C LYS A 174 -9.78 -19.36 -12.89
N LEU A 175 -9.64 -19.11 -11.58
CA LEU A 175 -10.26 -19.91 -10.53
C LEU A 175 -11.70 -19.42 -10.26
N PRO A 176 -12.75 -20.19 -10.59
CA PRO A 176 -14.13 -19.71 -10.54
C PRO A 176 -14.65 -19.45 -9.11
N GLU A 177 -14.04 -20.10 -8.11
CA GLU A 177 -14.41 -19.93 -6.70
C GLU A 177 -13.69 -18.77 -6.00
N LEU A 178 -12.78 -18.08 -6.70
CA LEU A 178 -11.93 -17.04 -6.13
C LEU A 178 -12.24 -15.69 -6.79
N ARG A 179 -12.70 -14.73 -5.99
CA ARG A 179 -12.89 -13.36 -6.47
C ARG A 179 -11.54 -12.64 -6.48
N VAL A 180 -11.06 -12.29 -7.67
CA VAL A 180 -9.78 -11.58 -7.85
C VAL A 180 -10.00 -10.12 -8.17
N ILE A 181 -9.28 -9.23 -7.49
CA ILE A 181 -9.31 -7.79 -7.77
C ILE A 181 -8.52 -7.47 -9.04
N GLY A 182 -9.13 -6.66 -9.90
CA GLY A 182 -8.54 -6.25 -11.18
C GLY A 182 -7.23 -5.47 -11.02
N ARG A 183 -6.37 -5.60 -12.03
CA ARG A 183 -5.03 -5.02 -12.08
C ARG A 183 -4.99 -3.54 -11.71
N THR A 184 -5.82 -2.70 -12.34
CA THR A 184 -5.84 -1.24 -12.12
C THR A 184 -6.06 -0.88 -10.65
N SER A 185 -6.99 -1.58 -9.98
CA SER A 185 -7.31 -1.35 -8.58
C SER A 185 -6.20 -1.81 -7.64
N SER A 186 -5.50 -2.91 -7.95
CA SER A 186 -4.38 -3.38 -7.14
C SER A 186 -3.11 -2.55 -7.37
N PHE A 187 -2.83 -2.17 -8.62
CA PHE A 187 -1.60 -1.47 -9.00
C PHE A 187 -1.61 0.01 -8.59
N GLN A 188 -2.77 0.59 -8.23
CA GLN A 188 -2.81 1.96 -7.69
C GLN A 188 -2.00 2.11 -6.38
N PHE A 189 -1.75 1.01 -5.67
CA PHE A 189 -0.98 0.98 -4.43
C PHE A 189 0.53 0.83 -4.66
N LYS A 190 0.99 0.72 -5.91
CA LYS A 190 2.41 0.61 -6.24
C LYS A 190 3.21 1.77 -5.64
N GLY A 191 4.31 1.46 -4.97
CA GLY A 191 5.22 2.45 -4.38
C GLY A 191 4.62 3.23 -3.19
N ARG A 192 3.44 2.84 -2.70
CA ARG A 192 2.85 3.42 -1.49
C ARG A 192 3.24 2.59 -0.28
N ASN A 193 3.60 3.27 0.81
CA ASN A 193 3.84 2.63 2.10
C ASN A 193 2.56 2.70 2.94
N GLU A 194 1.54 1.96 2.51
CA GLU A 194 0.23 1.90 3.16
C GLU A 194 0.05 0.56 3.86
N ASP A 195 -0.65 0.55 5.00
CA ASP A 195 -0.90 -0.67 5.77
C ASP A 195 -1.76 -1.67 4.98
N LEU A 196 -1.35 -2.93 4.94
CA LEU A 196 -2.05 -3.98 4.21
C LEU A 196 -3.50 -4.17 4.65
N ARG A 197 -3.83 -3.88 5.91
CA ARG A 197 -5.21 -3.92 6.42
C ARG A 197 -6.08 -2.87 5.75
N VAL A 198 -5.55 -1.65 5.63
CA VAL A 198 -6.22 -0.54 4.95
C VAL A 198 -6.38 -0.82 3.47
N ILE A 199 -5.36 -1.40 2.83
CA ILE A 199 -5.46 -1.83 1.42
C ILE A 199 -6.56 -2.89 1.26
N GLY A 200 -6.60 -3.87 2.16
CA GLY A 200 -7.61 -4.92 2.19
C GLY A 200 -9.03 -4.38 2.33
N GLU A 201 -9.24 -3.41 3.22
CA GLU A 201 -10.52 -2.71 3.39
C GLU A 201 -10.90 -1.93 2.12
N LYS A 202 -9.98 -1.15 1.55
CA LYS A 202 -10.22 -0.36 0.34
C LYS A 202 -10.58 -1.22 -0.87
N LEU A 203 -9.95 -2.38 -0.99
CA LEU A 203 -10.21 -3.35 -2.05
C LEU A 203 -11.34 -4.33 -1.70
N ASN A 204 -11.85 -4.27 -0.47
CA ASN A 204 -12.83 -5.17 0.09
C ASN A 204 -12.44 -6.65 -0.07
N VAL A 205 -11.19 -7.04 0.23
CA VAL A 205 -10.69 -8.42 0.08
C VAL A 205 -10.34 -9.08 1.40
N ALA A 206 -10.47 -10.40 1.46
CA ALA A 206 -10.02 -11.19 2.61
C ALA A 206 -8.51 -11.49 2.61
N HIS A 207 -7.90 -11.56 1.42
CA HIS A 207 -6.51 -11.93 1.26
C HIS A 207 -5.75 -10.98 0.34
N ILE A 208 -4.46 -10.82 0.61
CA ILE A 208 -3.54 -10.05 -0.22
C ILE A 208 -2.34 -10.93 -0.55
N LEU A 209 -2.02 -11.03 -1.84
CA LEU A 209 -0.76 -11.61 -2.32
C LEU A 209 0.20 -10.47 -2.60
N GLU A 210 1.36 -10.53 -1.95
CA GLU A 210 2.46 -9.60 -2.19
C GLU A 210 3.78 -10.35 -2.32
N GLY A 211 4.83 -9.63 -2.73
CA GLY A 211 6.12 -10.26 -2.88
C GLY A 211 7.22 -9.31 -3.30
N SER A 212 8.39 -9.88 -3.47
CA SER A 212 9.57 -9.16 -3.92
C SER A 212 10.38 -9.99 -4.89
N VAL A 213 11.06 -9.31 -5.80
CA VAL A 213 11.95 -9.92 -6.77
C VAL A 213 13.33 -9.29 -6.63
N ARG A 214 14.35 -10.14 -6.51
CA ARG A 214 15.76 -9.71 -6.47
C ARG A 214 16.54 -10.48 -7.52
N LYS A 215 17.09 -9.76 -8.48
CA LYS A 215 17.94 -10.28 -9.54
C LYS A 215 19.41 -9.93 -9.28
N SER A 216 20.30 -10.88 -9.53
CA SER A 216 21.75 -10.71 -9.50
C SER A 216 22.37 -11.52 -10.64
N GLY A 217 22.81 -10.81 -11.68
CA GLY A 217 23.21 -11.44 -12.94
C GLY A 217 22.07 -12.24 -13.55
N GLU A 218 22.30 -13.54 -13.76
CA GLU A 218 21.32 -14.50 -14.26
C GLU A 218 20.49 -15.16 -13.16
N LYS A 219 20.73 -14.89 -11.87
CA LYS A 219 19.95 -15.49 -10.79
C LYS A 219 18.84 -14.57 -10.32
N VAL A 220 17.66 -15.13 -10.10
CA VAL A 220 16.52 -14.43 -9.52
C VAL A 220 16.05 -15.15 -8.28
N ARG A 221 15.83 -14.38 -7.22
CA ARG A 221 15.09 -14.77 -6.03
C ARG A 221 13.75 -14.07 -6.01
N ILE A 222 12.68 -14.85 -6.01
CA ILE A 222 11.30 -14.38 -5.85
C ILE A 222 10.83 -14.79 -4.46
N THR A 223 10.23 -13.88 -3.71
CA THR A 223 9.51 -14.20 -2.48
C THR A 223 8.05 -13.81 -2.66
N ALA A 224 7.13 -14.74 -2.42
CA ALA A 224 5.69 -14.52 -2.51
C ALA A 224 5.04 -14.85 -1.17
N GLN A 225 4.06 -14.04 -0.77
CA GLN A 225 3.45 -14.11 0.55
C GLN A 225 1.95 -13.87 0.47
N LEU A 226 1.18 -14.72 1.13
CA LEU A 226 -0.26 -14.57 1.28
C LEU A 226 -0.56 -14.02 2.68
N ILE A 227 -1.21 -12.88 2.73
CA ILE A 227 -1.56 -12.16 3.95
C ILE A 227 -3.08 -12.17 4.13
N LYS A 228 -3.53 -12.34 5.38
CA LYS A 228 -4.92 -12.14 5.77
C LYS A 228 -5.18 -10.65 5.99
N ALA A 229 -6.06 -10.07 5.20
CA ALA A 229 -6.33 -8.62 5.21
C ALA A 229 -6.88 -8.11 6.55
N ALA A 230 -7.63 -8.95 7.29
CA ALA A 230 -8.30 -8.53 8.52
C ALA A 230 -7.34 -8.19 9.67
N ASP A 231 -6.21 -8.89 9.76
CA ASP A 231 -5.26 -8.77 10.89
C ASP A 231 -3.80 -8.62 10.45
N GLY A 232 -3.52 -8.69 9.15
CA GLY A 232 -2.17 -8.58 8.60
C GLY A 232 -1.30 -9.83 8.82
N SER A 233 -1.88 -10.95 9.26
CA SER A 233 -1.12 -12.18 9.51
C SER A 233 -0.70 -12.89 8.22
N HIS A 234 0.48 -13.49 8.23
CA HIS A 234 0.97 -14.32 7.12
C HIS A 234 0.30 -15.70 7.17
N LEU A 235 -0.36 -16.08 6.09
CA LEU A 235 -0.96 -17.40 5.93
C LEU A 235 -0.02 -18.37 5.21
N TRP A 236 0.78 -17.85 4.27
CA TRP A 236 1.73 -18.62 3.49
C TRP A 236 2.85 -17.70 3.00
N SER A 237 4.06 -18.25 2.89
CA SER A 237 5.22 -17.56 2.31
C SER A 237 6.14 -18.60 1.70
N GLU A 238 6.67 -18.31 0.52
CA GLU A 238 7.65 -19.17 -0.14
C GLU A 238 8.68 -18.34 -0.90
N THR A 239 9.86 -18.92 -1.07
CA THR A 239 10.98 -18.31 -1.79
C THR A 239 11.43 -19.24 -2.90
N TYR A 240 11.52 -18.68 -4.10
CA TYR A 240 11.91 -19.39 -5.31
C TYR A 240 13.22 -18.81 -5.83
N ASP A 241 14.22 -19.67 -5.95
CA ASP A 241 15.48 -19.34 -6.62
C ASP A 241 15.48 -19.98 -8.02
N ARG A 242 15.71 -19.17 -9.06
CA ARG A 242 15.73 -19.59 -10.47
C ARG A 242 16.87 -18.92 -11.22
N THR A 243 17.29 -19.58 -12.31
CA THR A 243 18.17 -18.98 -13.32
C THR A 243 17.31 -18.38 -14.42
N LEU A 244 17.64 -17.17 -14.83
CA LEU A 244 16.89 -16.29 -15.74
C LEU A 244 17.33 -16.54 -17.19
N ASP A 245 17.27 -17.80 -17.63
CA ASP A 245 17.62 -18.20 -19.00
C ASP A 245 16.56 -17.70 -19.99
N ASP A 246 15.29 -17.97 -19.67
CA ASP A 246 14.11 -17.42 -20.35
C ASP A 246 13.18 -16.79 -19.31
N ILE A 247 13.05 -15.46 -19.41
CA ILE A 247 12.28 -14.66 -18.47
C ILE A 247 10.79 -15.00 -18.46
N PHE A 248 10.23 -15.39 -19.61
CA PHE A 248 8.81 -15.71 -19.72
C PHE A 248 8.52 -17.10 -19.16
N VAL A 249 9.40 -18.08 -19.42
CA VAL A 249 9.28 -19.42 -18.84
C VAL A 249 9.40 -19.36 -17.32
N VAL A 250 10.38 -18.62 -16.79
CA VAL A 250 10.52 -18.44 -15.34
C VAL A 250 9.29 -17.76 -14.74
N GLN A 251 8.72 -16.77 -15.43
CA GLN A 251 7.52 -16.10 -14.97
C GLN A 251 6.33 -17.07 -14.89
N ASP A 252 6.09 -17.84 -15.95
CA ASP A 252 4.97 -18.79 -16.05
C ASP A 252 5.11 -19.92 -15.02
N ASP A 253 6.32 -20.47 -14.86
CA ASP A 253 6.62 -21.54 -13.90
C ASP A 253 6.38 -21.07 -12.45
N ILE A 254 6.93 -19.93 -12.08
CA ILE A 254 6.77 -19.38 -10.72
C ILE A 254 5.31 -19.00 -10.46
N ALA A 255 4.64 -18.36 -11.42
CA ALA A 255 3.25 -18.01 -11.26
C ALA A 255 2.36 -19.27 -11.09
N GLY A 256 2.65 -20.33 -11.85
CA GLY A 256 1.99 -21.63 -11.72
C GLY A 256 2.21 -22.30 -10.37
N GLU A 257 3.45 -22.33 -9.86
CA GLU A 257 3.79 -22.88 -8.54
C GLU A 257 3.06 -22.13 -7.41
N VAL A 258 3.10 -20.80 -7.44
CA VAL A 258 2.40 -19.95 -6.46
C VAL A 258 0.90 -20.21 -6.51
N VAL A 259 0.26 -20.16 -7.69
CA VAL A 259 -1.19 -20.39 -7.83
C VAL A 259 -1.59 -21.77 -7.34
N LYS A 260 -0.77 -22.80 -7.59
CA LYS A 260 -1.00 -24.16 -7.07
C LYS A 260 -0.96 -24.20 -5.54
N ALA A 261 0.03 -23.56 -4.93
CA ALA A 261 0.13 -23.45 -3.46
C ALA A 261 -1.06 -22.66 -2.88
N LEU A 262 -1.43 -21.55 -3.50
CA LEU A 262 -2.54 -20.71 -3.06
C LEU A 262 -3.90 -21.39 -3.21
N LYS A 263 -4.10 -22.20 -4.27
CA LYS A 263 -5.33 -22.98 -4.44
C LYS A 263 -5.57 -23.93 -3.25
N LEU A 264 -4.52 -24.57 -2.73
CA LEU A 264 -4.60 -25.42 -1.55
C LEU A 264 -4.98 -24.62 -0.30
N THR A 265 -4.35 -23.45 -0.11
CA THR A 265 -4.54 -22.60 1.07
C THR A 265 -5.90 -21.88 1.07
N LEU A 266 -6.37 -21.40 -0.09
CA LEU A 266 -7.56 -20.54 -0.24
C LEU A 266 -8.84 -21.31 -0.53
N LEU A 267 -8.76 -22.34 -1.38
CA LEU A 267 -9.93 -23.07 -1.86
C LEU A 267 -10.10 -24.43 -1.21
N GLY A 268 -9.09 -24.91 -0.48
CA GLY A 268 -9.20 -26.10 0.35
C GLY A 268 -9.75 -27.29 -0.43
N THR A 269 -9.16 -27.64 -1.58
CA THR A 269 -9.31 -29.03 -2.07
C THR A 269 -8.84 -29.93 -0.94
N ALA A 270 -9.81 -30.63 -0.36
CA ALA A 270 -9.86 -31.00 1.04
C ALA A 270 -8.57 -31.64 1.59
N LEU A 271 -7.93 -30.94 2.51
CA LEU A 271 -7.59 -31.56 3.79
C LEU A 271 -8.31 -30.73 4.84
N THR A 272 -9.37 -31.33 5.35
CA THR A 272 -10.10 -30.98 6.57
C THR A 272 -9.31 -30.08 7.51
N THR A 273 -9.99 -29.05 8.01
CA THR A 273 -9.72 -28.41 9.32
C THR A 273 -8.72 -29.24 10.12
N ARG A 274 -7.44 -28.86 10.10
CA ARG A 274 -6.41 -29.56 10.87
C ARG A 274 -6.88 -29.49 12.32
N SER A 275 -7.50 -30.56 12.81
CA SER A 275 -7.90 -30.66 14.21
C SER A 275 -6.63 -30.44 15.00
N LYS A 276 -6.60 -29.34 15.77
CA LYS A 276 -5.46 -29.05 16.61
C LYS A 276 -5.38 -30.20 17.63
N PRO A 277 -4.23 -30.87 17.77
CA PRO A 277 -4.09 -31.97 18.71
C PRO A 277 -4.36 -31.44 20.12
N GLN A 278 -5.21 -32.13 20.86
CA GLN A 278 -5.46 -31.80 22.26
C GLN A 278 -4.28 -32.24 23.14
N ASP A 279 -3.51 -33.21 22.65
CA ASP A 279 -2.28 -33.72 23.27
C ASP A 279 -1.05 -33.46 22.39
N SER A 280 -0.07 -32.73 22.94
CA SER A 280 1.20 -32.43 22.29
C SER A 280 2.06 -33.67 21.99
N GLU A 281 1.93 -34.73 22.77
CA GLU A 281 2.63 -35.99 22.56
C GLU A 281 2.02 -36.75 21.37
N ALA A 282 0.69 -36.73 21.23
CA ALA A 282 -0.01 -37.26 20.05
C ALA A 282 0.40 -36.54 18.76
N TYR A 283 0.63 -35.23 18.84
CA TYR A 283 1.19 -34.45 17.73
C TYR A 283 2.59 -34.93 17.33
N ASN A 284 3.48 -35.08 18.31
CA ASN A 284 4.87 -35.49 18.06
C ASN A 284 4.94 -36.90 17.48
N LEU A 285 4.14 -37.83 18.00
CA LEU A 285 4.00 -39.19 17.48
C LEU A 285 3.50 -39.17 16.02
N ALA A 286 2.50 -38.35 15.69
CA ALA A 286 2.04 -38.23 14.31
C ALA A 286 3.08 -37.59 13.37
N LEU A 287 3.94 -36.69 13.88
CA LEU A 287 5.04 -36.12 13.10
C LEU A 287 6.12 -37.17 12.82
N GLN A 288 6.46 -38.00 13.81
CA GLN A 288 7.34 -39.15 13.63
C GLN A 288 6.76 -40.14 12.62
N GLY A 289 5.45 -40.43 12.70
CA GLY A 289 4.75 -41.26 11.72
C GLY A 289 4.92 -40.76 10.28
N ARG A 290 4.69 -39.46 10.05
CA ARG A 290 4.88 -38.84 8.72
C ARG A 290 6.29 -38.96 8.19
N PHE A 291 7.28 -38.72 9.05
CA PHE A 291 8.69 -38.85 8.68
C PHE A 291 9.01 -40.24 8.12
N PHE A 292 8.40 -41.29 8.66
CA PHE A 292 8.58 -42.65 8.16
C PHE A 292 7.74 -42.98 6.92
N VAL A 293 6.55 -42.39 6.75
CA VAL A 293 5.75 -42.51 5.51
C VAL A 293 6.50 -41.94 4.30
N GLU A 294 7.13 -40.78 4.46
CA GLU A 294 7.86 -40.10 3.37
C GLU A 294 9.03 -40.93 2.83
N ARG A 295 9.59 -41.81 3.65
CA ARG A 295 10.72 -42.68 3.29
C ARG A 295 10.30 -43.91 2.47
N ARG A 296 9.00 -44.24 2.43
CA ARG A 296 8.37 -45.27 1.58
C ARG A 296 8.92 -46.71 1.69
N GLY A 297 9.90 -46.98 2.55
CA GLY A 297 10.45 -48.32 2.76
C GLY A 297 9.51 -49.20 3.59
N GLN A 298 9.41 -50.49 3.28
CA GLN A 298 8.48 -51.41 3.96
C GLN A 298 8.60 -51.38 5.50
N LYS A 299 9.84 -51.44 6.02
CA LYS A 299 10.12 -51.33 7.46
C LYS A 299 9.82 -49.94 8.05
N ASP A 300 9.90 -48.90 7.22
CA ASP A 300 9.57 -47.53 7.63
C ASP A 300 8.04 -47.36 7.68
N LEU A 301 7.28 -47.93 6.74
CA LEU A 301 5.82 -47.95 6.80
C LEU A 301 5.29 -48.69 8.02
N GLU A 302 5.88 -49.83 8.39
CA GLU A 302 5.55 -50.55 9.63
C GLU A 302 5.76 -49.66 10.87
N ARG A 303 6.87 -48.92 10.92
CA ARG A 303 7.13 -47.94 11.99
C ARG A 303 6.15 -46.78 11.97
N ALA A 304 5.80 -46.28 10.78
CA ALA A 304 4.82 -45.21 10.63
C ALA A 304 3.45 -45.62 11.19
N VAL A 305 2.99 -46.84 10.89
CA VAL A 305 1.75 -47.40 11.43
C VAL A 305 1.78 -47.43 12.96
N GLU A 306 2.90 -47.86 13.55
CA GLU A 306 3.07 -47.91 15.00
C GLU A 306 2.94 -46.52 15.64
N TYR A 307 3.65 -45.53 15.10
CA TYR A 307 3.57 -44.15 15.59
C TYR A 307 2.17 -43.54 15.45
N PHE A 308 1.47 -43.77 14.34
CA PHE A 308 0.11 -43.25 14.19
C PHE A 308 -0.92 -43.98 15.06
N ARG A 309 -0.73 -45.27 15.38
CA ARG A 309 -1.57 -45.98 16.36
C ARG A 309 -1.41 -45.38 17.75
N GLN A 310 -0.17 -45.13 18.18
CA GLN A 310 0.10 -44.49 19.47
C GLN A 310 -0.47 -43.06 19.52
N ALA A 311 -0.32 -42.28 18.43
CA ALA A 311 -0.92 -40.96 18.34
C ALA A 311 -2.45 -40.99 18.48
N ARG A 312 -3.11 -41.98 17.85
CA ARG A 312 -4.56 -42.19 17.97
C ARG A 312 -4.99 -42.63 19.37
N GLU A 313 -4.22 -43.47 20.03
CA GLU A 313 -4.55 -43.91 21.41
C GLU A 313 -4.49 -42.74 22.39
N ARG A 314 -3.56 -41.81 22.17
CA ARG A 314 -3.44 -40.59 22.98
C ARG A 314 -4.50 -39.54 22.67
N ASP A 315 -4.76 -39.30 21.39
CA ASP A 315 -5.83 -38.39 20.96
C ASP A 315 -6.69 -39.05 19.87
N PRO A 316 -7.77 -39.75 20.27
CA PRO A 316 -8.67 -40.41 19.33
C PRO A 316 -9.36 -39.43 18.37
N SER A 317 -9.45 -38.14 18.73
CA SER A 317 -10.07 -37.08 17.92
C SER A 317 -9.10 -36.46 16.92
N TYR A 318 -7.81 -36.78 17.00
CA TYR A 318 -6.78 -36.21 16.14
C TYR A 318 -6.81 -36.82 14.74
N ALA A 319 -7.67 -36.26 13.88
CA ALA A 319 -7.87 -36.67 12.49
C ALA A 319 -6.58 -36.92 11.68
N PRO A 320 -5.50 -36.13 11.84
CA PRO A 320 -4.26 -36.37 11.10
C PRO A 320 -3.54 -37.70 11.42
N ALA A 321 -3.77 -38.30 12.60
CA ALA A 321 -3.25 -39.64 12.93
C ALA A 321 -4.01 -40.75 12.19
N TRP A 322 -5.34 -40.62 12.08
CA TRP A 322 -6.17 -41.55 11.31
C TRP A 322 -5.85 -41.53 9.81
N ALA A 323 -5.67 -40.33 9.25
CA ALA A 323 -5.26 -40.17 7.85
C ALA A 323 -3.89 -40.81 7.59
N GLY A 324 -2.93 -40.62 8.51
CA GLY A 324 -1.60 -41.24 8.43
C GLY A 324 -1.64 -42.78 8.47
N LEU A 325 -2.56 -43.37 9.24
CA LEU A 325 -2.78 -44.83 9.23
C LEU A 325 -3.29 -45.31 7.87
N SER A 326 -4.28 -44.61 7.29
CA SER A 326 -4.81 -44.96 5.98
C SER A 326 -3.73 -44.87 4.89
N GLU A 327 -2.88 -43.85 4.96
CA GLU A 327 -1.77 -43.66 4.01
C GLU A 327 -0.69 -44.74 4.16
N ALA A 328 -0.36 -45.14 5.39
CA ALA A 328 0.66 -46.15 5.63
C ALA A 328 0.23 -47.58 5.26
N TYR A 329 -1.08 -47.85 5.14
CA TYR A 329 -1.61 -49.13 4.67
C TYR A 329 -1.92 -49.19 3.16
N ALA A 330 -1.91 -48.05 2.48
CA ALA A 330 -2.19 -47.94 1.05
C ALA A 330 -0.99 -48.40 0.20
#